data_AF-A0A7I8BQI6-F1
#
_entry.id   AF-A0A7I8BQI6-F1
#
_cell.length_a   1.000
_cell.length_b   1.000
_cell.length_c   1.000
_cell.angle_alpha   90.00
_cell.angle_beta   90.00
_cell.angle_gamma   90.00
#
_symmetry.space_group_name_H-M   'P 1'
#
loop_
_entity.id
_entity.type
_entity.pdbx_description
1 polymer ?
#
loop_
_entity_poly.entity_id
_entity_poly.type
_entity_poly.pdbx_seq_one_letter_code
_entity_poly.pdbx_strand_id
1 'polypeptide(L)'
;MRDLSGPQPEELRDPNFHYVNPVESDGTASVLSSGTEQMFPYLPEREVERTRPFGKETQWAAGQVMFTMGHPAPGLVVMLKGFVRVIRRDAMGRVHRIFEYRAGQFLGEIAQLFGHPCLGDGIVVEDTTAIVIQSLDLRRLLVMEAELGEKIMRALILRRLGLIERGSGPVLIGDSSDARLISLQDLLRRNSYPYTLIDAREDPDTVELLQRISATKADFPIVVCPDGTVLRAPDENRVATALGWLPDFDPDHVYDTVIVGAGPAGLAAAVYAASEGLSVAIFDSWGPGGQAGTSARIENYLGFPAGISGQALTGRAFMQAQKFGVHISIPTRINTLCCDCMPLEVELEGGRRVASHTVVIASGAAYVRPSIAGLERLTGRGVFFGTSPVEAKLCRGLEVVLVGGGNSAGQGVVYLASHAEHVHLLIRGHRLEEHMSQYLIDRITGLANVTLYTETEVVSLTDDSAGLSEVNCKGPRGPLSFSVRHLFLFTGAQPNTRWLEDCSVTTDAKGFVLTGAEARPGYDDGTHTLETSVNGVFAIGEVRYGSIKRVSAAVGEGAAVVAQIHGVLGERRARAKAN
;
A
#
# COMPACT_ATOMS: atom_id res chain seq x y z
N MET A 1 -7.16 36.78 -13.47
CA MET A 1 -7.54 35.51 -14.12
C MET A 1 -6.76 35.39 -15.41
N ARG A 2 -5.64 34.66 -15.43
CA ARG A 2 -5.28 33.95 -16.67
C ARG A 2 -6.23 32.75 -16.70
N ASP A 3 -6.85 32.53 -17.84
CA ASP A 3 -7.76 31.42 -18.04
C ASP A 3 -7.06 30.11 -17.61
N LEU A 4 -7.67 29.38 -16.67
CA LEU A 4 -7.20 28.04 -16.28
C LEU A 4 -7.63 27.00 -17.33
N SER A 5 -8.31 27.41 -18.40
CA SER A 5 -8.38 26.61 -19.62
C SER A 5 -6.94 26.42 -20.12
N GLY A 6 -6.40 25.23 -19.92
CA GLY A 6 -5.13 24.85 -20.53
C GLY A 6 -5.16 25.01 -22.06
N PRO A 7 -4.02 24.85 -22.74
CA PRO A 7 -3.94 24.97 -24.19
C PRO A 7 -5.00 24.10 -24.87
N GLN A 8 -5.67 24.66 -25.88
CA GLN A 8 -6.71 23.93 -26.63
C GLN A 8 -6.09 22.71 -27.34
N PRO A 9 -6.85 21.63 -27.61
CA PRO A 9 -6.34 20.45 -28.31
C PRO A 9 -5.64 20.78 -29.65
N GLU A 10 -6.06 21.88 -30.30
CA GLU A 10 -5.46 22.41 -31.53
C GLU A 10 -4.03 22.92 -31.33
N GLU A 11 -3.73 23.57 -30.20
CA GLU A 11 -2.39 24.10 -29.87
C GLU A 11 -1.41 22.98 -29.55
N LEU A 12 -1.88 21.90 -28.93
CA LEU A 12 -1.08 20.73 -28.55
C LEU A 12 -0.68 19.84 -29.74
N ARG A 13 -1.22 20.14 -30.92
CA ARG A 13 -0.84 19.51 -32.20
C ARG A 13 0.30 20.21 -32.91
N ASP A 14 0.56 21.48 -32.57
CA ASP A 14 1.64 22.23 -33.21
C ASP A 14 2.98 21.51 -32.93
N PRO A 15 3.72 21.08 -33.98
CA PRO A 15 5.04 20.49 -33.80
C PRO A 15 6.04 21.44 -33.11
N ASN A 16 5.76 22.75 -33.08
CA ASN A 16 6.55 23.77 -32.40
C ASN A 16 6.06 24.08 -30.97
N PHE A 17 5.03 23.39 -30.46
CA PHE A 17 4.59 23.60 -29.09
C PHE A 17 5.73 23.28 -28.11
N HIS A 18 6.09 24.25 -27.26
CA HIS A 18 7.16 24.08 -26.30
C HIS A 18 6.73 23.20 -25.14
N TYR A 19 7.02 21.91 -25.24
CA TYR A 19 6.92 20.98 -24.12
C TYR A 19 8.04 21.22 -23.12
N VAL A 20 7.72 21.16 -21.84
CA VAL A 20 8.76 21.04 -20.81
C VAL A 20 9.33 19.63 -20.92
N ASN A 21 10.60 19.53 -21.31
CA ASN A 21 11.29 18.25 -21.30
C ASN A 21 11.45 17.76 -19.85
N PRO A 22 11.44 16.44 -19.60
CA PRO A 22 11.64 15.93 -18.25
C PRO A 22 12.97 16.47 -17.71
N VAL A 23 12.94 17.05 -16.51
CA VAL A 23 14.16 17.36 -15.77
C VAL A 23 14.87 16.02 -15.53
N GLU A 24 16.05 15.83 -16.13
CA GLU A 24 16.96 14.77 -15.71
C GLU A 24 17.32 15.05 -14.25
N SER A 25 16.78 14.26 -13.32
CA SER A 25 17.16 14.37 -11.92
C SER A 25 18.63 13.96 -11.78
N ASP A 26 19.44 14.81 -11.14
CA ASP A 26 20.86 14.61 -10.92
C ASP A 26 21.21 13.20 -10.38
N GLY A 27 22.11 12.52 -11.10
CA GLY A 27 23.16 11.70 -10.50
C GLY A 27 22.83 10.29 -9.98
N THR A 28 21.62 9.78 -10.09
CA THR A 28 21.32 8.35 -9.80
C THR A 28 20.80 7.66 -11.06
N ALA A 29 21.30 6.46 -11.37
CA ALA A 29 20.84 5.68 -12.52
C ALA A 29 19.32 5.48 -12.42
N SER A 30 18.57 6.26 -13.23
CA SER A 30 17.11 6.30 -13.18
C SER A 30 16.55 5.00 -13.75
N VAL A 31 15.42 4.53 -13.20
CA VAL A 31 14.63 3.44 -13.82
C VAL A 31 14.27 3.80 -15.28
N LEU A 32 14.17 5.10 -15.58
CA LEU A 32 13.89 5.63 -16.92
C LEU A 32 15.07 5.46 -17.90
N SER A 33 16.33 5.39 -17.44
CA SER A 33 17.50 5.34 -18.34
C SER A 33 17.85 3.92 -18.81
N SER A 34 17.28 2.88 -18.20
CA SER A 34 17.59 1.47 -18.52
C SER A 34 16.38 0.62 -18.96
N GLY A 35 15.18 1.20 -19.04
CA GLY A 35 13.92 0.44 -19.17
C GLY A 35 12.92 0.90 -20.23
N THR A 36 13.23 1.89 -21.08
CA THR A 36 12.25 2.47 -22.02
C THR A 36 11.60 1.43 -22.94
N GLU A 37 12.35 0.47 -23.46
CA GLU A 37 11.80 -0.62 -24.29
C GLU A 37 10.86 -1.56 -23.53
N GLN A 38 11.10 -1.76 -22.22
CA GLN A 38 10.21 -2.56 -21.38
C GLN A 38 8.98 -1.77 -20.94
N MET A 39 9.11 -0.46 -20.79
CA MET A 39 8.03 0.45 -20.43
C MET A 39 7.09 0.72 -21.62
N PHE A 40 7.63 0.80 -22.83
CA PHE A 40 6.88 1.06 -24.06
C PHE A 40 7.19 0.00 -25.13
N PRO A 41 6.85 -1.27 -24.86
CA PRO A 41 7.22 -2.36 -25.75
C PRO A 41 6.44 -2.30 -27.06
N TYR A 42 7.08 -2.79 -28.12
CA TYR A 42 6.43 -3.09 -29.38
C TYR A 42 5.84 -4.51 -29.36
N LEU A 43 4.59 -4.62 -29.80
CA LEU A 43 3.86 -5.86 -30.04
C LEU A 43 3.94 -6.16 -31.54
N PRO A 44 4.62 -7.25 -31.95
CA PRO A 44 4.54 -7.75 -33.31
C PRO A 44 3.09 -8.05 -33.71
N GLU A 45 2.79 -8.04 -35.00
CA GLU A 45 1.43 -8.25 -35.54
C GLU A 45 0.74 -9.50 -34.96
N ARG A 46 1.47 -10.63 -34.83
CA ARG A 46 0.97 -11.86 -34.20
C ARG A 46 0.47 -11.67 -32.75
N GLU A 47 1.09 -10.77 -31.99
CA GLU A 47 0.69 -10.46 -30.61
C GLU A 47 -0.48 -9.48 -30.59
N VAL A 48 -0.51 -8.53 -31.52
CA VAL A 48 -1.66 -7.63 -31.70
C VAL A 48 -2.93 -8.43 -32.03
N GLU A 49 -2.85 -9.39 -32.94
CA GLU A 49 -3.99 -10.25 -33.31
C GLU A 49 -4.53 -11.06 -32.12
N ARG A 50 -3.67 -11.50 -31.19
CA ARG A 50 -4.07 -12.18 -29.94
C ARG A 50 -4.87 -11.27 -29.00
N THR A 51 -4.80 -9.95 -29.16
CA THR A 51 -5.60 -9.00 -28.33
C THR A 51 -7.01 -8.77 -28.86
N ARG A 52 -7.27 -9.01 -30.15
CA ARG A 52 -8.57 -8.74 -30.79
C ARG A 52 -9.76 -9.40 -30.10
N PRO A 53 -9.70 -10.67 -29.63
CA PRO A 53 -10.84 -11.30 -28.94
C PRO A 53 -11.27 -10.60 -27.65
N PHE A 54 -10.41 -9.77 -27.07
CA PHE A 54 -10.63 -9.11 -25.79
C PHE A 54 -11.04 -7.63 -25.92
N GLY A 55 -11.12 -7.11 -27.15
CA GLY A 55 -11.39 -5.68 -27.34
C GLY A 55 -12.20 -5.38 -28.57
N LYS A 56 -12.56 -4.10 -28.71
CA LYS A 56 -13.30 -3.59 -29.85
C LYS A 56 -12.45 -2.63 -30.65
N GLU A 57 -12.40 -2.83 -31.95
CA GLU A 57 -11.74 -1.87 -32.84
C GLU A 57 -12.52 -0.55 -32.84
N THR A 58 -11.82 0.53 -32.56
CA THR A 58 -12.36 1.88 -32.44
C THR A 58 -11.51 2.84 -33.26
N GLN A 59 -12.16 3.85 -33.84
CA GLN A 59 -11.53 4.84 -34.70
C GLN A 59 -11.71 6.24 -34.11
N TRP A 60 -10.68 7.06 -34.24
CA TRP A 60 -10.69 8.47 -33.88
C TRP A 60 -10.13 9.32 -35.00
N ALA A 61 -10.75 10.47 -35.22
CA ALA A 61 -10.24 11.49 -36.13
C ALA A 61 -9.13 12.30 -35.46
N ALA A 62 -8.19 12.78 -36.27
CA ALA A 62 -7.20 13.77 -35.86
C ALA A 62 -7.93 15.01 -35.30
N GLY A 63 -7.98 15.15 -33.99
CA GLY A 63 -8.57 16.29 -33.28
C GLY A 63 -9.00 15.89 -31.90
N GLN A 64 -9.40 14.64 -31.81
CA GLN A 64 -10.14 14.12 -30.70
C GLN A 64 -9.22 13.84 -29.52
N VAL A 65 -9.80 14.05 -28.34
CA VAL A 65 -9.24 13.59 -27.08
C VAL A 65 -9.69 12.15 -26.90
N MET A 66 -8.73 11.22 -26.84
CA MET A 66 -8.99 9.80 -26.62
C MET A 66 -9.38 9.51 -25.16
N PHE A 67 -8.73 10.19 -24.22
CA PHE A 67 -9.06 10.14 -22.79
C PHE A 67 -8.53 11.40 -22.10
N THR A 68 -9.18 11.76 -21.00
CA THR A 68 -8.90 12.99 -20.24
C THR A 68 -8.42 12.66 -18.83
N MET A 69 -7.45 13.43 -18.34
CA MET A 69 -6.96 13.35 -16.97
C MET A 69 -8.12 13.51 -15.96
N GLY A 70 -8.08 12.74 -14.88
CA GLY A 70 -9.11 12.76 -13.84
C GLY A 70 -10.42 12.03 -14.18
N HIS A 71 -10.58 11.53 -15.41
CA HIS A 71 -11.76 10.75 -15.81
C HIS A 71 -11.43 9.25 -15.91
N PRO A 72 -12.43 8.37 -15.71
CA PRO A 72 -12.24 6.92 -15.85
C PRO A 72 -11.58 6.55 -17.17
N ALA A 73 -10.58 5.68 -17.11
CA ALA A 73 -9.84 5.28 -18.29
C ALA A 73 -10.67 4.37 -19.22
N PRO A 74 -10.48 4.44 -20.56
CA PRO A 74 -11.18 3.57 -21.51
C PRO A 74 -10.73 2.09 -21.46
N GLY A 75 -9.70 1.78 -20.66
CA GLY A 75 -9.02 0.48 -20.61
C GLY A 75 -7.65 0.52 -21.29
N LEU A 76 -7.15 -0.65 -21.71
CA LEU A 76 -5.91 -0.74 -22.49
C LEU A 76 -6.22 -0.50 -23.97
N VAL A 77 -5.43 0.32 -24.63
CA VAL A 77 -5.63 0.62 -26.06
C VAL A 77 -4.44 0.09 -26.85
N VAL A 78 -4.66 -0.79 -27.82
CA VAL A 78 -3.60 -1.38 -28.68
C VAL A 78 -3.67 -0.74 -30.06
N MET A 79 -2.62 -0.02 -30.45
CA MET A 79 -2.58 0.78 -31.67
C MET A 79 -2.44 -0.11 -32.91
N LEU A 80 -3.36 0.04 -33.86
CA LEU A 80 -3.28 -0.61 -35.18
C LEU A 80 -2.70 0.34 -36.24
N LYS A 81 -3.13 1.61 -36.21
CA LYS A 81 -2.69 2.67 -37.13
C LYS A 81 -2.82 4.03 -36.44
N GLY A 82 -2.02 4.99 -36.87
CA GLY A 82 -2.11 6.39 -36.46
C GLY A 82 -1.08 6.77 -35.41
N PHE A 83 -1.35 7.89 -34.75
CA PHE A 83 -0.41 8.55 -33.86
C PHE A 83 -1.15 9.23 -32.71
N VAL A 84 -0.85 8.81 -31.48
CA VAL A 84 -1.46 9.35 -30.26
C VAL A 84 -0.36 9.86 -29.35
N ARG A 85 -0.51 11.09 -28.88
CA ARG A 85 0.39 11.72 -27.92
C ARG A 85 -0.24 11.71 -26.54
N VAL A 86 0.49 11.22 -25.55
CA VAL A 86 0.08 11.30 -24.15
C VAL A 86 0.85 12.43 -23.48
N ILE A 87 0.09 13.37 -22.94
CA ILE A 87 0.61 14.54 -22.23
C ILE A 87 0.08 14.57 -20.81
N ARG A 88 0.66 15.43 -19.99
CA ARG A 88 0.21 15.68 -18.64
C ARG A 88 0.39 17.14 -18.29
N ARG A 89 -0.53 17.68 -17.49
CA ARG A 89 -0.40 19.00 -16.86
C ARG A 89 0.13 18.86 -15.44
N ASP A 90 1.11 19.67 -15.07
CA ASP A 90 1.58 19.77 -13.68
C ASP A 90 0.78 20.79 -12.86
N ALA A 91 1.15 20.93 -11.58
CA ALA A 91 0.53 21.87 -10.64
C ALA A 91 0.53 23.33 -11.11
N MET A 92 1.49 23.69 -11.96
CA MET A 92 1.69 25.05 -12.49
C MET A 92 1.01 25.23 -13.85
N GLY A 93 0.28 24.22 -14.34
CA GLY A 93 -0.35 24.22 -15.65
C GLY A 93 0.62 23.97 -16.81
N ARG A 94 1.88 23.60 -16.55
CA ARG A 94 2.85 23.29 -17.61
C ARG A 94 2.54 21.92 -18.19
N VAL A 95 2.70 21.81 -19.50
CA VAL A 95 2.42 20.58 -20.24
C VAL A 95 3.72 19.79 -20.43
N HIS A 96 3.74 18.60 -19.86
CA HIS A 96 4.80 17.61 -19.97
C HIS A 96 4.39 16.53 -20.97
N ARG A 97 5.25 16.24 -21.92
CA ARG A 97 5.05 15.09 -22.82
C ARG A 97 5.47 13.81 -22.10
N ILE A 98 4.54 12.86 -21.98
CA ILE A 98 4.83 11.54 -21.38
C ILE A 98 5.44 10.63 -22.44
N PHE A 99 4.68 10.32 -23.49
CA PHE A 99 5.10 9.41 -24.55
C PHE A 99 4.25 9.59 -25.81
N GLU A 100 4.73 9.05 -26.92
CA GLU A 100 4.05 9.07 -28.21
C GLU A 100 3.91 7.66 -28.76
N TYR A 101 2.69 7.26 -29.11
CA TYR A 101 2.33 5.90 -29.47
C TYR A 101 2.02 5.78 -30.95
N ARG A 102 2.53 4.71 -31.55
CA ARG A 102 2.31 4.33 -32.96
C ARG A 102 1.80 2.88 -33.05
N ALA A 103 1.48 2.45 -34.27
CA ALA A 103 1.07 1.09 -34.59
C ALA A 103 2.00 0.04 -33.94
N GLY A 104 1.40 -1.01 -33.38
CA GLY A 104 2.10 -2.06 -32.65
C GLY A 104 2.47 -1.70 -31.20
N GLN A 105 2.17 -0.50 -30.70
CA GLN A 105 2.33 -0.15 -29.29
C GLN A 105 0.98 -0.11 -28.57
N PHE A 106 0.99 -0.10 -27.23
CA PHE A 106 -0.24 0.04 -26.46
C PHE A 106 -0.17 1.12 -25.37
N LEU A 107 -1.29 1.81 -25.19
CA LEU A 107 -1.51 2.84 -24.19
C LEU A 107 -2.18 2.26 -22.94
N GLY A 108 -1.84 2.81 -21.79
CA GLY A 108 -2.39 2.43 -20.48
C GLY A 108 -1.32 2.42 -19.39
N GLU A 109 -1.77 2.37 -18.15
CA GLU A 109 -1.02 2.18 -16.92
C GLU A 109 -1.77 1.19 -16.00
N ILE A 110 -1.39 1.06 -14.73
CA ILE A 110 -1.93 0.03 -13.84
C ILE A 110 -3.40 0.29 -13.44
N ALA A 111 -3.83 1.55 -13.37
CA ALA A 111 -5.15 1.93 -12.91
C ALA A 111 -6.27 1.57 -13.91
N GLN A 112 -5.94 1.32 -15.19
CA GLN A 112 -6.86 0.75 -16.18
C GLN A 112 -7.34 -0.65 -15.81
N LEU A 113 -6.66 -1.39 -14.94
CA LEU A 113 -7.15 -2.69 -14.43
C LEU A 113 -8.43 -2.56 -13.59
N PHE A 114 -8.68 -1.38 -13.04
CA PHE A 114 -9.81 -1.08 -12.12
C PHE A 114 -10.79 -0.04 -12.67
N GLY A 115 -10.51 0.51 -13.85
CA GLY A 115 -11.30 1.64 -14.37
C GLY A 115 -11.08 2.92 -13.57
N HIS A 116 -9.95 3.03 -12.86
CA HIS A 116 -9.61 4.24 -12.13
C HIS A 116 -9.32 5.42 -13.07
N PRO A 117 -9.35 6.66 -12.55
CA PRO A 117 -9.06 7.86 -13.32
C PRO A 117 -7.67 7.89 -13.98
N CYS A 118 -7.60 8.43 -15.19
CA CYS A 118 -6.36 8.68 -15.92
C CYS A 118 -5.49 9.77 -15.27
N LEU A 119 -4.17 9.62 -15.36
CA LEU A 119 -3.18 10.59 -14.86
C LEU A 119 -2.55 11.48 -15.95
N GLY A 120 -3.16 11.49 -17.14
CA GLY A 120 -2.76 12.29 -18.29
C GLY A 120 -3.84 12.32 -19.36
N ASP A 121 -3.63 13.15 -20.38
CA ASP A 121 -4.52 13.33 -21.52
C ASP A 121 -3.95 12.60 -22.75
N GLY A 122 -4.81 11.86 -23.45
CA GLY A 122 -4.47 11.19 -24.71
C GLY A 122 -5.02 11.98 -25.89
N ILE A 123 -4.13 12.53 -26.74
CA ILE A 123 -4.50 13.37 -27.87
C ILE A 123 -4.23 12.62 -29.16
N VAL A 124 -5.26 12.49 -30.00
CA VAL A 124 -5.16 11.89 -31.32
C VAL A 124 -4.55 12.93 -32.26
N VAL A 125 -3.34 12.67 -32.74
CA VAL A 125 -2.60 13.60 -33.60
C VAL A 125 -2.88 13.29 -35.08
N GLU A 126 -2.88 12.01 -35.44
CA GLU A 126 -3.29 11.51 -36.77
C GLU A 126 -4.51 10.59 -36.63
N ASP A 127 -5.32 10.46 -37.69
CA ASP A 127 -6.44 9.50 -37.72
C ASP A 127 -5.98 8.13 -37.25
N THR A 128 -6.62 7.65 -36.18
CA THR A 128 -6.14 6.52 -35.38
C THR A 128 -7.16 5.42 -35.35
N THR A 129 -6.68 4.19 -35.55
CA THR A 129 -7.46 2.97 -35.36
C THR A 129 -6.76 2.11 -34.33
N ALA A 130 -7.49 1.66 -33.30
CA ALA A 130 -6.93 0.87 -32.21
C ALA A 130 -7.95 -0.13 -31.65
N ILE A 131 -7.47 -1.18 -30.99
CA ILE A 131 -8.30 -2.11 -30.22
C ILE A 131 -8.41 -1.58 -28.79
N VAL A 132 -9.64 -1.32 -28.34
CA VAL A 132 -9.93 -0.90 -26.96
C VAL A 132 -10.34 -2.12 -26.15
N ILE A 133 -9.55 -2.42 -25.13
CA ILE A 133 -9.75 -3.54 -24.21
C ILE A 133 -10.20 -2.95 -22.88
N GLN A 134 -11.49 -3.08 -22.57
CA GLN A 134 -12.06 -2.54 -21.34
C GLN A 134 -11.45 -3.23 -20.11
N SER A 135 -11.50 -2.58 -18.94
CA SER A 135 -10.87 -3.06 -17.70
C SER A 135 -11.22 -4.52 -17.35
N LEU A 136 -12.49 -4.92 -17.54
CA LEU A 136 -12.94 -6.28 -17.29
C LEU A 136 -12.29 -7.30 -18.24
N ASP A 137 -12.24 -6.99 -19.54
CA ASP A 137 -11.64 -7.87 -20.54
C ASP A 137 -10.11 -7.83 -20.53
N LEU A 138 -9.51 -6.75 -20.04
CA LEU A 138 -8.07 -6.66 -19.82
C LEU A 138 -7.61 -7.70 -18.80
N ARG A 139 -8.35 -7.88 -17.70
CA ARG A 139 -8.03 -8.94 -16.72
C ARG A 139 -8.09 -10.33 -17.37
N ARG A 140 -9.10 -10.58 -18.22
CA ARG A 140 -9.22 -11.83 -18.98
C ARG A 140 -8.03 -12.04 -19.91
N LEU A 141 -7.62 -11.01 -20.64
CA LEU A 141 -6.43 -11.04 -21.50
C LEU A 141 -5.18 -11.43 -20.70
N LEU A 142 -4.94 -10.79 -19.55
CA LEU A 142 -3.76 -11.03 -18.73
C LEU A 142 -3.68 -12.44 -18.13
N VAL A 143 -4.83 -13.11 -17.99
CA VAL A 143 -4.93 -14.48 -17.49
C VAL A 143 -4.81 -15.48 -18.62
N MET A 144 -5.52 -15.27 -19.73
CA MET A 144 -5.57 -16.21 -20.85
C MET A 144 -4.30 -16.20 -21.70
N GLU A 145 -3.64 -15.04 -21.85
CA GLU A 145 -2.45 -14.88 -22.67
C GLU A 145 -1.21 -14.67 -21.80
N ALA A 146 -0.60 -15.75 -21.29
CA ALA A 146 0.47 -15.67 -20.28
C ALA A 146 1.67 -14.79 -20.69
N GLU A 147 2.26 -15.02 -21.87
CA GLU A 147 3.43 -14.26 -22.34
C GLU A 147 3.11 -12.78 -22.59
N LEU A 148 1.96 -12.52 -23.21
CA LEU A 148 1.52 -11.16 -23.52
C LEU A 148 1.12 -10.43 -22.24
N GLY A 149 0.46 -11.14 -21.33
CA GLY A 149 0.08 -10.64 -20.02
C GLY A 149 1.29 -10.26 -19.17
N GLU A 150 2.36 -11.05 -19.19
CA GLU A 150 3.63 -10.69 -18.53
C GLU A 150 4.20 -9.39 -19.13
N LYS A 151 4.26 -9.30 -20.47
CA LYS A 151 4.79 -8.12 -21.16
C LYS A 151 3.96 -6.87 -20.85
N ILE A 152 2.64 -6.97 -20.90
CA ILE A 152 1.72 -5.87 -20.55
C ILE A 152 1.91 -5.48 -19.09
N MET A 153 1.80 -6.41 -18.15
CA MET A 153 1.95 -6.12 -16.72
C MET A 153 3.28 -5.45 -16.40
N ARG A 154 4.39 -5.97 -16.92
CA ARG A 154 5.72 -5.35 -16.74
C ARG A 154 5.72 -3.90 -17.22
N ALA A 155 5.16 -3.61 -18.38
CA ALA A 155 5.06 -2.24 -18.89
C ALA A 155 4.21 -1.35 -17.98
N LEU A 156 3.03 -1.81 -17.53
CA LEU A 156 2.15 -1.03 -16.65
C LEU A 156 2.80 -0.73 -15.30
N ILE A 157 3.52 -1.70 -14.73
CA ILE A 157 4.28 -1.55 -13.48
C ILE A 157 5.39 -0.51 -13.64
N LEU A 158 6.18 -0.62 -14.71
CA LEU A 158 7.27 0.34 -14.99
C LEU A 158 6.74 1.75 -15.25
N ARG A 159 5.62 1.89 -15.97
CA ARG A 159 4.94 3.18 -16.17
C ARG A 159 4.49 3.78 -14.83
N ARG A 160 3.94 2.97 -13.93
CA ARG A 160 3.55 3.42 -12.58
C ARG A 160 4.75 3.90 -11.77
N LEU A 161 5.86 3.17 -11.79
CA LEU A 161 7.10 3.59 -11.13
C LEU A 161 7.62 4.91 -11.70
N GLY A 162 7.62 5.06 -13.04
CA GLY A 162 8.02 6.32 -13.68
C GLY A 162 7.13 7.50 -13.32
N LEU A 163 5.82 7.29 -13.13
CA LEU A 163 4.91 8.32 -12.64
C LEU A 163 5.22 8.70 -11.18
N ILE A 164 5.55 7.73 -10.33
CA ILE A 164 5.92 7.99 -8.93
C ILE A 164 7.22 8.79 -8.85
N GLU A 165 8.25 8.39 -9.62
CA GLU A 165 9.53 9.11 -9.68
C GLU A 165 9.36 10.57 -10.10
N ARG A 166 8.43 10.84 -11.02
CA ARG A 166 8.12 12.20 -11.50
C ARG A 166 7.10 12.95 -10.65
N GLY A 167 6.65 12.39 -9.51
CA GLY A 167 5.61 13.00 -8.67
C GLY A 167 4.27 13.20 -9.38
N SER A 168 4.00 12.39 -10.40
CA SER A 168 2.91 12.58 -11.34
C SER A 168 1.55 12.07 -10.82
N GLY A 169 0.97 12.73 -9.81
CA GLY A 169 -0.45 12.58 -9.41
C GLY A 169 -1.02 13.85 -8.76
N PRO A 170 -1.84 13.77 -7.68
CA PRO A 170 -2.35 14.94 -6.98
C PRO A 170 -1.22 15.81 -6.41
N VAL A 171 -1.54 17.08 -6.21
CA VAL A 171 -0.62 18.09 -5.66
C VAL A 171 -1.01 18.38 -4.23
N LEU A 172 -0.09 18.18 -3.30
CA LEU A 172 -0.26 18.42 -1.89
C LEU A 172 0.45 19.73 -1.54
N ILE A 173 -0.28 20.66 -0.95
CA ILE A 173 0.21 22.00 -0.63
C ILE A 173 0.04 22.25 0.87
N GLY A 174 1.12 22.57 1.55
CA GLY A 174 1.09 22.91 2.98
C GLY A 174 2.47 22.99 3.62
N ASP A 175 2.47 23.16 4.94
CA ASP A 175 3.69 23.13 5.75
C ASP A 175 4.12 21.67 5.97
N SER A 176 5.35 21.31 5.60
CA SER A 176 5.82 19.92 5.74
C SER A 176 5.99 19.43 7.17
N SER A 177 5.82 20.29 8.18
CA SER A 177 5.69 19.90 9.59
C SER A 177 4.25 19.61 10.04
N ASP A 178 3.25 19.88 9.20
CA ASP A 178 1.84 19.61 9.50
C ASP A 178 1.57 18.09 9.53
N ALA A 179 1.05 17.61 10.67
CA ALA A 179 0.78 16.18 10.88
C ALA A 179 -0.22 15.58 9.87
N ARG A 180 -1.21 16.36 9.43
CA ARG A 180 -2.20 15.93 8.45
C ARG A 180 -1.55 15.82 7.07
N LEU A 181 -0.71 16.78 6.69
CA LEU A 181 0.03 16.70 5.43
C LEU A 181 0.96 15.48 5.40
N ILE A 182 1.64 15.18 6.50
CA ILE A 182 2.47 13.97 6.65
C ILE A 182 1.62 12.71 6.48
N SER A 183 0.43 12.64 7.09
CA SER A 183 -0.50 11.51 6.95
C SER A 183 -0.92 11.28 5.50
N LEU A 184 -1.26 12.36 4.77
CA LEU A 184 -1.65 12.28 3.36
C LEU A 184 -0.50 11.84 2.46
N GLN A 185 0.72 12.31 2.71
CA GLN A 185 1.91 11.83 2.00
C GLN A 185 2.15 10.34 2.27
N ASP A 186 2.01 9.92 3.52
CA ASP A 186 2.12 8.51 3.93
C ASP A 186 1.11 7.63 3.22
N LEU A 187 -0.15 8.05 3.14
CA LEU A 187 -1.21 7.36 2.42
C LEU A 187 -0.82 7.11 0.96
N LEU A 188 -0.44 8.16 0.23
CA LEU A 188 -0.13 8.07 -1.20
C LEU A 188 1.13 7.23 -1.42
N ARG A 189 2.16 7.43 -0.61
CA ARG A 189 3.41 6.66 -0.67
C ARG A 189 3.20 5.16 -0.43
N ARG A 190 2.42 4.79 0.58
CA ARG A 190 2.14 3.38 0.94
C ARG A 190 1.34 2.66 -0.14
N ASN A 191 0.42 3.37 -0.80
CA ASN A 191 -0.38 2.83 -1.90
C ASN A 191 0.30 2.99 -3.27
N SER A 192 1.59 3.37 -3.30
CA SER A 192 2.34 3.63 -4.53
C SER A 192 1.57 4.54 -5.49
N TYR A 193 0.92 5.57 -4.95
CA TYR A 193 0.25 6.61 -5.71
C TYR A 193 1.20 7.78 -5.94
N PRO A 194 1.41 8.18 -7.21
CA PRO A 194 2.29 9.28 -7.52
C PRO A 194 1.72 10.59 -6.98
N TYR A 195 2.54 11.50 -6.47
CA TYR A 195 2.07 12.80 -5.97
C TYR A 195 3.18 13.84 -6.02
N THR A 196 2.81 15.12 -6.08
CA THR A 196 3.75 16.24 -5.94
C THR A 196 3.52 16.90 -4.58
N LEU A 197 4.61 17.20 -3.86
CA LEU A 197 4.56 18.03 -2.65
C LEU A 197 5.07 19.43 -2.99
N ILE A 198 4.33 20.44 -2.57
CA ILE A 198 4.77 21.84 -2.60
C ILE A 198 4.82 22.33 -1.15
N ASP A 199 6.04 22.52 -0.62
CA ASP A 199 6.25 23.06 0.72
C ASP A 199 6.10 24.57 0.71
N ALA A 200 5.08 25.06 1.42
CA ALA A 200 4.80 26.49 1.54
C ALA A 200 5.94 27.28 2.22
N ARG A 201 6.90 26.61 2.87
CA ARG A 201 8.07 27.25 3.51
C ARG A 201 9.23 27.49 2.54
N GLU A 202 9.33 26.69 1.49
CA GLU A 202 10.47 26.68 0.57
C GLU A 202 10.19 27.41 -0.76
N ASP A 203 8.90 27.67 -1.07
CA ASP A 203 8.48 28.25 -2.34
C ASP A 203 7.68 29.57 -2.15
N PRO A 204 8.31 30.75 -2.40
CA PRO A 204 7.67 32.07 -2.30
C PRO A 204 6.49 32.26 -3.24
N ASP A 205 6.52 31.64 -4.44
CA ASP A 205 5.44 31.75 -5.43
C ASP A 205 4.18 31.03 -4.94
N THR A 206 4.37 29.96 -4.18
CA THR A 206 3.30 29.24 -3.49
C THR A 206 2.66 30.11 -2.41
N VAL A 207 3.43 30.87 -1.63
CA VAL A 207 2.86 31.81 -0.65
C VAL A 207 1.99 32.87 -1.31
N GLU A 208 2.40 33.41 -2.47
CA GLU A 208 1.64 34.40 -3.24
C GLU A 208 0.38 33.79 -3.89
N LEU A 209 0.47 32.56 -4.42
CA LEU A 209 -0.66 31.82 -4.96
C LEU A 209 -1.68 31.51 -3.85
N LEU A 210 -1.23 31.08 -2.67
CA LEU A 210 -2.05 30.76 -1.50
C LEU A 210 -2.82 31.98 -0.95
N GLN A 211 -2.18 33.16 -0.96
CA GLN A 211 -2.83 34.43 -0.60
C GLN A 211 -3.94 34.82 -1.59
N ARG A 212 -3.81 34.47 -2.87
CA ARG A 212 -4.81 34.77 -3.92
C ARG A 212 -6.07 33.91 -3.84
N ILE A 213 -6.03 32.74 -3.19
CA ILE A 213 -7.17 31.80 -3.08
C ILE A 213 -8.05 32.03 -1.84
N SER A 214 -7.83 33.12 -1.09
CA SER A 214 -8.51 33.41 0.19
C SER A 214 -8.46 32.23 1.18
N ALA A 215 -7.41 31.40 1.12
CA ALA A 215 -7.27 30.26 2.01
C ALA A 215 -6.83 30.72 3.41
N THR A 216 -7.50 30.22 4.43
CA THR A 216 -7.10 30.44 5.83
C THR A 216 -6.16 29.32 6.28
N LYS A 217 -5.44 29.50 7.40
CA LYS A 217 -4.61 28.41 7.97
C LYS A 217 -5.41 27.12 8.23
N ALA A 218 -6.72 27.23 8.50
CA ALA A 218 -7.58 26.07 8.74
C ALA A 218 -7.87 25.25 7.48
N ASP A 219 -7.63 25.79 6.28
CA ASP A 219 -7.85 25.10 5.01
C ASP A 219 -6.71 24.15 4.64
N PHE A 220 -5.59 24.17 5.38
CA PHE A 220 -4.42 23.38 5.08
C PHE A 220 -4.46 21.99 5.75
N PRO A 221 -3.83 20.98 5.11
CA PRO A 221 -3.24 21.03 3.77
C PRO A 221 -4.30 21.09 2.68
N ILE A 222 -3.95 21.68 1.54
CA ILE A 222 -4.76 21.68 0.33
C ILE A 222 -4.30 20.54 -0.58
N VAL A 223 -5.26 19.81 -1.14
CA VAL A 223 -4.98 18.77 -2.15
C VAL A 223 -5.68 19.14 -3.44
N VAL A 224 -4.92 19.22 -4.54
CA VAL A 224 -5.45 19.41 -5.89
C VAL A 224 -5.42 18.06 -6.61
N CYS A 225 -6.59 17.53 -6.90
CA CYS A 225 -6.76 16.25 -7.58
C CYS A 225 -6.54 16.39 -9.10
N PRO A 226 -6.23 15.29 -9.81
CA PRO A 226 -6.00 15.31 -11.26
C PRO A 226 -7.15 15.86 -12.12
N ASP A 227 -8.38 15.75 -11.64
CA ASP A 227 -9.60 16.27 -12.26
C ASP A 227 -9.81 17.78 -12.02
N GLY A 228 -8.95 18.42 -11.24
CA GLY A 228 -9.06 19.82 -10.83
C GLY A 228 -9.83 20.03 -9.51
N THR A 229 -10.34 18.98 -8.88
CA THR A 229 -11.01 19.08 -7.57
C THR A 229 -10.02 19.60 -6.52
N VAL A 230 -10.42 20.62 -5.76
CA VAL A 230 -9.63 21.21 -4.68
C VAL A 230 -10.21 20.83 -3.32
N LEU A 231 -9.49 20.01 -2.57
CA LEU A 231 -9.85 19.61 -1.23
C LEU A 231 -9.12 20.48 -0.21
N ARG A 232 -9.89 21.02 0.76
CA ARG A 232 -9.37 21.81 1.87
C ARG A 232 -9.37 20.97 3.14
N ALA A 233 -8.21 20.88 3.77
CA ALA A 233 -7.97 20.16 5.00
C ALA A 233 -8.57 18.73 4.99
N PRO A 234 -8.42 17.93 3.91
CA PRO A 234 -9.06 16.63 3.84
C PRO A 234 -8.39 15.59 4.76
N ASP A 235 -9.16 14.58 5.14
CA ASP A 235 -8.63 13.33 5.66
C ASP A 235 -8.27 12.37 4.51
N GLU A 236 -7.72 11.21 4.87
CA GLU A 236 -7.25 10.18 3.94
C GLU A 236 -8.40 9.61 3.09
N ASN A 237 -9.57 9.36 3.69
CA ASN A 237 -10.75 8.81 3.00
C ASN A 237 -11.31 9.79 1.95
N ARG A 238 -11.32 11.09 2.25
CA ARG A 238 -11.74 12.13 1.30
C ARG A 238 -10.80 12.23 0.11
N VAL A 239 -9.49 12.18 0.33
CA VAL A 239 -8.50 12.15 -0.77
C VAL A 239 -8.67 10.87 -1.59
N ALA A 240 -8.77 9.72 -0.93
CA ALA A 240 -8.98 8.43 -1.56
C ALA A 240 -10.22 8.41 -2.48
N THR A 241 -11.35 8.89 -1.97
CA THR A 241 -12.60 8.99 -2.73
C THR A 241 -12.46 9.92 -3.94
N ALA A 242 -11.87 11.11 -3.75
CA ALA A 242 -11.69 12.07 -4.84
C ALA A 242 -10.73 11.58 -5.94
N LEU A 243 -9.79 10.69 -5.61
CA LEU A 243 -8.91 10.05 -6.59
C LEU A 243 -9.59 8.90 -7.34
N GLY A 244 -10.84 8.57 -7.03
CA GLY A 244 -11.64 7.55 -7.72
C GLY A 244 -11.03 6.15 -7.63
N TRP A 245 -10.26 5.86 -6.58
CA TRP A 245 -9.56 4.57 -6.43
C TRP A 245 -10.21 3.62 -5.41
N LEU A 246 -11.25 4.07 -4.70
CA LEU A 246 -12.03 3.22 -3.81
C LEU A 246 -13.15 2.61 -4.67
N PRO A 247 -13.32 1.28 -4.65
CA PRO A 247 -14.37 0.64 -5.43
C PRO A 247 -15.74 0.99 -4.86
N ASP A 248 -16.72 1.13 -5.76
CA ASP A 248 -18.11 1.11 -5.38
C ASP A 248 -18.54 -0.32 -5.05
N PHE A 249 -19.18 -0.49 -3.89
CA PHE A 249 -19.72 -1.77 -3.46
C PHE A 249 -21.21 -1.77 -3.75
N ASP A 250 -21.63 -2.62 -4.69
CA ASP A 250 -23.03 -2.90 -4.98
C ASP A 250 -23.70 -3.49 -3.72
N PRO A 251 -24.73 -2.84 -3.14
CA PRO A 251 -25.44 -3.35 -1.97
C PRO A 251 -26.09 -4.73 -2.18
N ASP A 252 -26.43 -5.08 -3.41
CA ASP A 252 -27.07 -6.36 -3.74
C ASP A 252 -26.06 -7.48 -3.99
N HIS A 253 -24.76 -7.16 -4.05
CA HIS A 253 -23.71 -8.14 -4.28
C HIS A 253 -23.27 -8.82 -2.98
N VAL A 254 -23.37 -10.16 -2.96
CA VAL A 254 -22.85 -11.00 -1.87
C VAL A 254 -21.54 -11.65 -2.32
N TYR A 255 -20.45 -11.29 -1.66
CA TYR A 255 -19.13 -11.88 -1.96
C TYR A 255 -19.04 -13.32 -1.45
N ASP A 256 -18.32 -14.17 -2.17
CA ASP A 256 -17.93 -15.49 -1.65
C ASP A 256 -17.08 -15.32 -0.39
N THR A 257 -16.12 -14.37 -0.41
CA THR A 257 -15.31 -14.05 0.77
C THR A 257 -14.93 -12.57 0.90
N VAL A 258 -15.01 -12.06 2.13
CA VAL A 258 -14.48 -10.76 2.53
C VAL A 258 -13.25 -10.96 3.41
N ILE A 259 -12.15 -10.29 3.07
CA ILE A 259 -10.89 -10.33 3.82
C ILE A 259 -10.68 -8.98 4.51
N VAL A 260 -10.47 -8.99 5.83
CA VAL A 260 -10.21 -7.77 6.61
C VAL A 260 -8.73 -7.74 6.98
N GLY A 261 -7.96 -6.91 6.26
CA GLY A 261 -6.52 -6.71 6.41
C GLY A 261 -5.76 -7.05 5.14
N ALA A 262 -4.96 -6.12 4.63
CA ALA A 262 -4.14 -6.25 3.41
C ALA A 262 -2.65 -6.47 3.73
N GLY A 263 -2.34 -7.10 4.87
CA GLY A 263 -1.01 -7.64 5.15
C GLY A 263 -0.66 -8.85 4.26
N PRO A 264 0.53 -9.46 4.43
CA PRO A 264 0.94 -10.62 3.64
C PRO A 264 -0.07 -11.79 3.68
N ALA A 265 -0.68 -12.05 4.83
CA ALA A 265 -1.70 -13.11 4.97
C ALA A 265 -2.95 -12.80 4.14
N GLY A 266 -3.52 -11.61 4.29
CA GLY A 266 -4.73 -11.23 3.58
C GLY A 266 -4.54 -11.08 2.07
N LEU A 267 -3.40 -10.50 1.64
CA LEU A 267 -3.05 -10.44 0.22
C LEU A 267 -2.86 -11.84 -0.39
N ALA A 268 -2.24 -12.78 0.34
CA ALA A 268 -2.14 -14.17 -0.11
C ALA A 268 -3.53 -14.82 -0.23
N ALA A 269 -4.37 -14.70 0.80
CA ALA A 269 -5.75 -15.20 0.74
C ALA A 269 -6.54 -14.63 -0.44
N ALA A 270 -6.41 -13.33 -0.70
CA ALA A 270 -7.08 -12.67 -1.81
C ALA A 270 -6.61 -13.18 -3.17
N VAL A 271 -5.30 -13.33 -3.36
CA VAL A 271 -4.73 -13.89 -4.60
C VAL A 271 -5.20 -15.31 -4.84
N TYR A 272 -5.08 -16.19 -3.85
CA TYR A 272 -5.44 -17.60 -4.00
C TYR A 272 -6.96 -17.75 -4.24
N ALA A 273 -7.80 -17.12 -3.40
CA ALA A 273 -9.25 -17.17 -3.53
C ALA A 273 -9.74 -16.66 -4.91
N ALA A 274 -9.27 -15.49 -5.35
CA ALA A 274 -9.69 -14.93 -6.63
C ALA A 274 -9.15 -15.76 -7.82
N SER A 275 -7.95 -16.34 -7.71
CA SER A 275 -7.41 -17.23 -8.74
C SER A 275 -8.21 -18.53 -8.92
N GLU A 276 -8.91 -18.97 -7.87
CA GLU A 276 -9.82 -20.12 -7.88
C GLU A 276 -11.27 -19.73 -8.27
N GLY A 277 -11.47 -18.48 -8.68
CA GLY A 277 -12.74 -17.98 -9.22
C GLY A 277 -13.74 -17.50 -8.16
N LEU A 278 -13.31 -17.33 -6.91
CA LEU A 278 -14.16 -16.72 -5.88
C LEU A 278 -14.29 -15.20 -6.10
N SER A 279 -15.46 -14.66 -5.80
CA SER A 279 -15.67 -13.22 -5.66
C SER A 279 -15.09 -12.75 -4.31
N VAL A 280 -14.12 -11.84 -4.38
CA VAL A 280 -13.34 -11.41 -3.20
C VAL A 280 -13.37 -9.89 -3.04
N ALA A 281 -13.65 -9.44 -1.82
CA ALA A 281 -13.36 -8.08 -1.38
C ALA A 281 -12.30 -8.08 -0.26
N ILE A 282 -11.39 -7.10 -0.29
CA ILE A 282 -10.40 -6.90 0.77
C ILE A 282 -10.40 -5.45 1.25
N PHE A 283 -10.40 -5.28 2.57
CA PHE A 283 -10.44 -3.98 3.24
C PHE A 283 -9.22 -3.81 4.14
N ASP A 284 -8.59 -2.64 4.11
CA ASP A 284 -7.49 -2.31 5.03
C ASP A 284 -7.48 -0.82 5.35
N SER A 285 -7.32 -0.47 6.62
CA SER A 285 -7.38 0.93 7.07
C SER A 285 -6.08 1.71 6.89
N TRP A 286 -5.00 1.08 6.40
CA TRP A 286 -3.67 1.68 6.39
C TRP A 286 -3.00 1.64 5.01
N GLY A 287 -2.90 0.48 4.39
CA GLY A 287 -2.11 0.32 3.17
C GLY A 287 -1.76 -1.13 2.85
N PRO A 288 -1.51 -1.44 1.57
CA PRO A 288 -1.08 -2.78 1.18
C PRO A 288 0.25 -3.14 1.85
N GLY A 289 0.29 -4.35 2.42
CA GLY A 289 1.42 -4.94 3.10
C GLY A 289 1.43 -4.85 4.61
N GLY A 290 0.52 -4.06 5.21
CA GLY A 290 0.44 -3.91 6.66
C GLY A 290 1.82 -3.61 7.29
N GLN A 291 2.07 -4.18 8.47
CA GLN A 291 3.37 -4.00 9.16
C GLN A 291 4.56 -4.55 8.35
N ALA A 292 4.39 -5.68 7.66
CA ALA A 292 5.47 -6.25 6.87
C ALA A 292 5.92 -5.31 5.74
N GLY A 293 5.01 -4.49 5.21
CA GLY A 293 5.29 -3.48 4.18
C GLY A 293 6.32 -2.43 4.62
N THR A 294 6.45 -2.17 5.93
CA THR A 294 7.42 -1.18 6.45
C THR A 294 8.83 -1.73 6.62
N SER A 295 9.02 -3.05 6.49
CA SER A 295 10.33 -3.68 6.65
C SER A 295 11.29 -3.24 5.55
N ALA A 296 12.42 -2.66 5.93
CA ALA A 296 13.45 -2.22 4.98
C ALA A 296 14.00 -3.38 4.13
N ARG A 297 14.19 -4.55 4.75
CA ARG A 297 14.67 -5.76 4.06
C ARG A 297 14.24 -7.03 4.78
N ILE A 298 13.69 -7.98 4.03
CA ILE A 298 13.31 -9.32 4.46
C ILE A 298 14.27 -10.30 3.78
N GLU A 299 15.18 -10.90 4.56
CA GLU A 299 16.19 -11.84 4.03
C GLU A 299 15.79 -13.30 4.19
N ASN A 300 14.80 -13.60 5.03
CA ASN A 300 14.34 -14.96 5.33
C ASN A 300 13.05 -15.35 4.57
N TYR A 301 12.78 -14.70 3.43
CA TYR A 301 11.70 -15.08 2.53
C TYR A 301 12.27 -15.86 1.34
N LEU A 302 11.85 -17.11 1.21
CA LEU A 302 12.36 -18.03 0.19
C LEU A 302 12.14 -17.48 -1.22
N GLY A 303 13.14 -17.65 -2.10
CA GLY A 303 13.13 -17.17 -3.48
C GLY A 303 13.79 -15.81 -3.70
N PHE A 304 14.18 -15.10 -2.64
CA PHE A 304 14.91 -13.83 -2.73
C PHE A 304 16.29 -13.95 -2.07
N PRO A 305 17.32 -14.45 -2.78
CA PRO A 305 18.64 -14.70 -2.18
C PRO A 305 19.34 -13.42 -1.68
N ALA A 306 19.04 -12.27 -2.29
CA ALA A 306 19.50 -10.96 -1.82
C ALA A 306 18.52 -10.31 -0.81
N GLY A 307 17.47 -11.01 -0.39
CA GLY A 307 16.33 -10.43 0.30
C GLY A 307 15.49 -9.49 -0.59
N ILE A 308 14.37 -9.04 -0.05
CA ILE A 308 13.43 -8.11 -0.70
C ILE A 308 12.88 -7.13 0.32
N SER A 309 12.60 -5.88 -0.05
CA SER A 309 11.91 -4.96 0.88
C SER A 309 10.46 -5.41 1.11
N GLY A 310 9.92 -5.07 2.28
CA GLY A 310 8.52 -5.33 2.62
C GLY A 310 7.57 -4.77 1.57
N GLN A 311 7.74 -3.48 1.26
CA GLN A 311 6.96 -2.77 0.26
C GLN A 311 7.02 -3.43 -1.14
N ALA A 312 8.20 -3.90 -1.58
CA ALA A 312 8.33 -4.56 -2.87
C ALA A 312 7.63 -5.93 -2.89
N LEU A 313 7.74 -6.69 -1.80
CA LEU A 313 7.06 -7.98 -1.67
C LEU A 313 5.54 -7.82 -1.70
N THR A 314 5.00 -6.92 -0.87
CA THR A 314 3.56 -6.74 -0.71
C THR A 314 2.94 -5.98 -1.87
N GLY A 315 3.67 -5.03 -2.47
CA GLY A 315 3.25 -4.35 -3.70
C GLY A 315 3.07 -5.33 -4.86
N ARG A 316 3.95 -6.33 -4.99
CA ARG A 316 3.79 -7.41 -5.99
C ARG A 316 2.54 -8.25 -5.73
N ALA A 317 2.30 -8.65 -4.48
CA ALA A 317 1.11 -9.41 -4.10
C ALA A 317 -0.18 -8.60 -4.33
N PHE A 318 -0.16 -7.31 -4.03
CA PHE A 318 -1.26 -6.39 -4.32
C PHE A 318 -1.57 -6.34 -5.82
N MET A 319 -0.55 -6.18 -6.67
CA MET A 319 -0.74 -6.20 -8.14
C MET A 319 -1.25 -7.56 -8.66
N GLN A 320 -0.94 -8.67 -7.98
CA GLN A 320 -1.50 -9.98 -8.31
C GLN A 320 -2.97 -10.08 -7.92
N ALA A 321 -3.35 -9.65 -6.71
CA ALA A 321 -4.75 -9.59 -6.28
C ALA A 321 -5.56 -8.73 -7.26
N GLN A 322 -4.96 -7.62 -7.67
CA GLN A 322 -5.51 -6.75 -8.68
C GLN A 322 -5.72 -7.46 -10.04
N LYS A 323 -4.70 -8.16 -10.54
CA LYS A 323 -4.80 -8.93 -11.79
C LYS A 323 -5.97 -9.92 -11.77
N PHE A 324 -6.21 -10.57 -10.63
CA PHE A 324 -7.31 -11.54 -10.47
C PHE A 324 -8.69 -10.89 -10.22
N GLY A 325 -8.76 -9.56 -10.15
CA GLY A 325 -10.04 -8.84 -10.05
C GLY A 325 -10.60 -8.73 -8.63
N VAL A 326 -9.75 -8.86 -7.60
CA VAL A 326 -10.15 -8.60 -6.21
C VAL A 326 -10.64 -7.16 -6.09
N HIS A 327 -11.76 -6.94 -5.40
CA HIS A 327 -12.23 -5.61 -5.04
C HIS A 327 -11.47 -5.12 -3.81
N ILE A 328 -10.51 -4.22 -4.02
CA ILE A 328 -9.61 -3.76 -2.97
C ILE A 328 -10.00 -2.35 -2.53
N SER A 329 -10.33 -2.18 -1.25
CA SER A 329 -10.69 -0.88 -0.68
C SER A 329 -9.71 -0.48 0.42
N ILE A 330 -8.81 0.43 0.06
CA ILE A 330 -7.73 0.93 0.92
C ILE A 330 -7.54 2.43 0.64
N PRO A 331 -7.57 3.30 1.66
CA PRO A 331 -7.81 3.00 3.07
C PRO A 331 -9.31 2.80 3.32
N THR A 332 -9.69 1.78 4.07
CA THR A 332 -11.06 1.59 4.58
C THR A 332 -11.02 0.80 5.88
N ARG A 333 -11.58 1.38 6.94
CA ARG A 333 -11.72 0.74 8.25
C ARG A 333 -13.01 -0.05 8.32
N ILE A 334 -12.93 -1.23 8.94
CA ILE A 334 -14.09 -2.01 9.37
C ILE A 334 -14.39 -1.66 10.83
N ASN A 335 -15.64 -1.30 11.10
CA ASN A 335 -16.11 -0.95 12.43
C ASN A 335 -16.57 -2.18 13.21
N THR A 336 -17.36 -3.03 12.58
CA THR A 336 -17.91 -4.23 13.21
C THR A 336 -18.16 -5.37 12.21
N LEU A 337 -18.23 -6.59 12.74
CA LEU A 337 -18.65 -7.80 12.02
C LEU A 337 -20.01 -8.26 12.56
N CYS A 338 -21.04 -8.25 11.73
CA CYS A 338 -22.36 -8.78 12.06
C CYS A 338 -22.38 -10.29 11.88
N CYS A 339 -22.31 -11.04 12.98
CA CYS A 339 -22.25 -12.51 13.00
C CYS A 339 -23.61 -13.19 13.24
N ASP A 340 -24.64 -12.40 13.61
CA ASP A 340 -25.97 -12.90 13.95
C ASP A 340 -26.92 -12.98 12.74
N CYS A 341 -26.41 -12.67 11.55
CA CYS A 341 -27.16 -12.69 10.29
C CYS A 341 -26.44 -13.54 9.23
N MET A 342 -27.21 -13.94 8.22
CA MET A 342 -26.73 -14.69 7.06
C MET A 342 -27.35 -14.10 5.79
N PRO A 343 -26.56 -13.71 4.77
CA PRO A 343 -25.09 -13.68 4.74
C PRO A 343 -24.47 -12.82 5.87
N LEU A 344 -23.20 -13.09 6.19
CA LEU A 344 -22.44 -12.28 7.15
C LEU A 344 -22.26 -10.87 6.59
N GLU A 345 -22.20 -9.85 7.44
CA GLU A 345 -21.99 -8.47 6.99
C GLU A 345 -20.80 -7.84 7.72
N VAL A 346 -19.93 -7.16 6.97
CA VAL A 346 -18.95 -6.23 7.56
C VAL A 346 -19.47 -4.80 7.42
N GLU A 347 -19.39 -4.02 8.50
CA GLU A 347 -19.75 -2.61 8.48
C GLU A 347 -18.50 -1.75 8.30
N LEU A 348 -18.46 -0.96 7.24
CA LEU A 348 -17.40 -0.02 6.92
C LEU A 348 -17.55 1.26 7.76
N GLU A 349 -16.45 2.00 7.91
CA GLU A 349 -16.49 3.37 8.41
C GLU A 349 -17.45 4.23 7.55
N GLY A 350 -18.42 4.87 8.20
CA GLY A 350 -19.53 5.56 7.52
C GLY A 350 -20.83 4.76 7.43
N GLY A 351 -20.88 3.53 7.96
CA GLY A 351 -22.10 2.74 8.17
C GLY A 351 -22.56 1.92 6.96
N ARG A 352 -21.83 1.95 5.84
CA ARG A 352 -22.09 1.07 4.70
C ARG A 352 -21.80 -0.38 5.08
N ARG A 353 -22.65 -1.31 4.64
CA ARG A 353 -22.46 -2.74 4.88
C ARG A 353 -22.11 -3.48 3.61
N VAL A 354 -21.29 -4.52 3.75
CA VAL A 354 -20.89 -5.40 2.64
C VAL A 354 -21.17 -6.84 3.06
N ALA A 355 -22.03 -7.51 2.30
CA ALA A 355 -22.47 -8.88 2.58
C ALA A 355 -21.47 -9.90 2.00
N SER A 356 -21.27 -11.00 2.74
CA SER A 356 -20.44 -12.11 2.28
C SER A 356 -20.86 -13.45 2.86
N HIS A 357 -20.57 -14.52 2.11
CA HIS A 357 -20.68 -15.87 2.64
C HIS A 357 -19.60 -16.14 3.70
N THR A 358 -18.33 -15.86 3.44
CA THR A 358 -17.28 -16.09 4.45
C THR A 358 -16.49 -14.83 4.77
N VAL A 359 -15.96 -14.74 5.98
CA VAL A 359 -15.08 -13.62 6.38
C VAL A 359 -13.74 -14.15 6.85
N VAL A 360 -12.65 -13.54 6.40
CA VAL A 360 -11.28 -13.85 6.83
C VAL A 360 -10.72 -12.67 7.61
N ILE A 361 -10.47 -12.88 8.90
CA ILE A 361 -9.80 -11.94 9.80
C ILE A 361 -8.29 -12.04 9.54
N ALA A 362 -7.75 -11.05 8.84
CA ALA A 362 -6.33 -10.89 8.52
C ALA A 362 -5.77 -9.56 9.03
N SER A 363 -6.39 -8.98 10.07
CA SER A 363 -6.17 -7.61 10.55
C SER A 363 -4.81 -7.41 11.25
N GLY A 364 -4.04 -8.48 11.41
CA GLY A 364 -2.71 -8.46 12.01
C GLY A 364 -2.70 -7.97 13.46
N ALA A 365 -1.57 -7.38 13.86
CA ALA A 365 -1.39 -6.81 15.18
C ALA A 365 -0.70 -5.44 15.08
N ALA A 366 -0.86 -4.61 16.10
CA ALA A 366 -0.14 -3.36 16.32
C ALA A 366 0.94 -3.55 17.39
N TYR A 367 1.98 -2.73 17.42
CA TYR A 367 2.95 -2.77 18.51
C TYR A 367 2.29 -2.37 19.84
N VAL A 368 2.61 -3.09 20.92
CA VAL A 368 2.13 -2.69 22.25
C VAL A 368 2.82 -1.39 22.59
N ARG A 369 2.04 -0.37 22.96
CA ARG A 369 2.56 0.88 23.51
C ARG A 369 2.81 0.66 25.01
N PRO A 370 4.07 0.58 25.46
CA PRO A 370 4.35 0.39 26.87
C PRO A 370 3.95 1.65 27.65
N SER A 371 3.55 1.49 28.90
CA SER A 371 3.25 2.61 29.79
C SER A 371 4.55 3.29 30.25
N ILE A 372 5.13 4.15 29.40
CA ILE A 372 6.35 4.92 29.67
C ILE A 372 5.98 6.39 29.83
N ALA A 373 6.42 7.02 30.93
CA ALA A 373 6.18 8.43 31.15
C ALA A 373 6.80 9.29 30.03
N GLY A 374 5.99 10.15 29.40
CA GLY A 374 6.41 11.01 28.28
C GLY A 374 6.24 10.40 26.88
N LEU A 375 5.92 9.11 26.75
CA LEU A 375 5.83 8.41 25.47
C LEU A 375 4.81 9.01 24.49
N GLU A 376 3.59 9.28 24.96
CA GLU A 376 2.53 9.80 24.09
C GLU A 376 2.90 11.16 23.47
N ARG A 377 3.49 12.06 24.27
CA ARG A 377 3.91 13.40 23.83
C ARG A 377 5.07 13.36 22.83
N LEU A 378 5.92 12.35 22.92
CA LEU A 378 7.14 12.21 22.13
C LEU A 378 7.01 11.27 20.92
N THR A 379 5.87 10.60 20.78
CA THR A 379 5.57 9.78 19.60
C THR A 379 5.59 10.65 18.34
N GLY A 380 6.45 10.31 17.37
CA GLY A 380 6.69 11.15 16.18
C GLY A 380 7.59 12.37 16.41
N ARG A 381 7.98 12.67 17.65
CA ARG A 381 8.93 13.73 18.03
C ARG A 381 10.21 13.15 18.66
N GLY A 382 10.74 12.11 18.03
CA GLY A 382 11.93 11.38 18.47
C GLY A 382 11.66 9.96 18.95
N VAL A 383 10.40 9.56 19.14
CA VAL A 383 10.05 8.15 19.41
C VAL A 383 9.32 7.52 18.22
N PHE A 384 9.82 6.35 17.81
CA PHE A 384 9.34 5.61 16.63
C PHE A 384 9.08 4.14 16.97
N PHE A 385 8.11 3.51 16.28
CA PHE A 385 7.73 2.10 16.46
C PHE A 385 8.18 1.21 15.29
N GLY A 386 9.20 1.64 14.56
CA GLY A 386 9.73 0.96 13.39
C GLY A 386 10.82 1.79 12.72
N THR A 387 11.48 1.19 11.73
CA THR A 387 12.59 1.82 11.00
C THR A 387 12.28 1.86 9.51
N SER A 388 12.16 3.05 8.92
CA SER A 388 12.07 3.24 7.47
C SER A 388 13.24 4.08 6.95
N PRO A 389 13.40 4.22 5.62
CA PRO A 389 14.40 5.12 5.04
C PRO A 389 14.26 6.58 5.47
N VAL A 390 13.07 7.01 5.91
CA VAL A 390 12.87 8.37 6.43
C VAL A 390 13.54 8.50 7.81
N GLU A 391 13.22 7.63 8.76
CA GLU A 391 13.83 7.68 10.09
C GLU A 391 15.34 7.42 10.02
N ALA A 392 15.80 6.52 9.17
CA ALA A 392 17.23 6.26 9.00
C ALA A 392 18.01 7.49 8.52
N LYS A 393 17.41 8.36 7.69
CA LYS A 393 18.02 9.65 7.31
C LYS A 393 18.13 10.60 8.51
N LEU A 394 17.12 10.63 9.38
CA LEU A 394 17.12 11.46 10.59
C LEU A 394 18.21 11.04 11.57
N CYS A 395 18.55 9.75 11.61
CA CYS A 395 19.58 9.21 12.52
C CYS A 395 21.03 9.45 12.06
N ARG A 396 21.27 10.05 10.89
CA ARG A 396 22.62 10.16 10.33
C ARG A 396 23.55 10.96 11.26
N GLY A 397 24.64 10.32 11.68
CA GLY A 397 25.63 10.94 12.57
C GLY A 397 25.12 11.19 13.99
N LEU A 398 24.09 10.46 14.43
CA LEU A 398 23.54 10.53 15.78
C LEU A 398 23.67 9.18 16.49
N GLU A 399 23.72 9.22 17.81
CA GLU A 399 23.47 8.05 18.66
C GLU A 399 21.97 7.82 18.82
N VAL A 400 21.55 6.55 18.80
CA VAL A 400 20.13 6.16 18.91
C VAL A 400 19.94 5.01 19.89
N VAL A 401 18.76 4.96 20.51
CA VAL A 401 18.35 3.84 21.38
C VAL A 401 17.33 2.97 20.66
N LEU A 402 17.48 1.66 20.71
CA LEU A 402 16.51 0.69 20.19
C LEU A 402 16.16 -0.33 21.26
N VAL A 403 14.88 -0.56 21.50
CA VAL A 403 14.37 -1.50 22.52
C VAL A 403 13.70 -2.69 21.84
N GLY A 404 14.20 -3.90 22.07
CA GLY A 404 13.54 -5.14 21.64
C GLY A 404 14.51 -6.31 21.36
N GLY A 405 14.09 -7.53 21.72
CA GLY A 405 14.91 -8.75 21.56
C GLY A 405 14.47 -9.69 20.43
N GLY A 406 13.45 -9.33 19.66
CA GLY A 406 12.92 -10.16 18.56
C GLY A 406 13.56 -9.87 17.21
N ASN A 407 13.20 -10.64 16.18
CA ASN A 407 13.76 -10.48 14.83
C ASN A 407 13.55 -9.09 14.21
N SER A 408 12.38 -8.48 14.40
CA SER A 408 12.09 -7.13 13.88
C SER A 408 13.05 -6.11 14.49
N ALA A 409 13.34 -6.23 15.79
CA ALA A 409 14.31 -5.39 16.47
C ALA A 409 15.73 -5.62 15.90
N GLY A 410 16.14 -6.88 15.72
CA GLY A 410 17.45 -7.20 15.16
C GLY A 410 17.66 -6.68 13.73
N GLN A 411 16.63 -6.77 12.87
CA GLN A 411 16.65 -6.15 11.55
C GLN A 411 16.77 -4.63 11.63
N GLY A 412 16.03 -4.00 12.54
CA GLY A 412 16.12 -2.57 12.82
C GLY A 412 17.53 -2.14 13.26
N VAL A 413 18.17 -2.89 14.15
CA VAL A 413 19.54 -2.63 14.61
C VAL A 413 20.53 -2.66 13.44
N VAL A 414 20.52 -3.75 12.66
CA VAL A 414 21.44 -3.89 11.52
C VAL A 414 21.23 -2.77 10.50
N TYR A 415 19.97 -2.38 10.27
CA TYR A 415 19.65 -1.30 9.35
C TYR A 415 20.12 0.07 9.87
N LEU A 416 19.79 0.42 11.11
CA LEU A 416 20.16 1.70 11.72
C LEU A 416 21.67 1.82 11.91
N ALA A 417 22.38 0.74 12.24
CA ALA A 417 23.84 0.75 12.39
C ALA A 417 24.58 1.16 11.10
N SER A 418 23.96 1.04 9.93
CA SER A 418 24.53 1.55 8.67
C SER A 418 24.30 3.05 8.42
N HIS A 419 23.54 3.72 9.30
CA HIS A 419 23.17 5.14 9.17
C HIS A 419 23.56 5.98 10.39
N ALA A 420 23.36 5.44 11.59
CA ALA A 420 23.64 6.07 12.88
C ALA A 420 25.13 6.01 13.24
N GLU A 421 25.57 6.95 14.07
CA GLU A 421 26.92 6.92 14.65
C GLU A 421 27.05 5.75 15.63
N HIS A 422 26.04 5.55 16.48
CA HIS A 422 25.99 4.45 17.44
C HIS A 422 24.55 3.98 17.69
N VAL A 423 24.36 2.68 17.95
CA VAL A 423 23.08 2.09 18.33
C VAL A 423 23.19 1.42 19.70
N HIS A 424 22.46 1.94 20.70
CA HIS A 424 22.27 1.27 21.98
C HIS A 424 21.08 0.32 21.88
N LEU A 425 21.34 -0.99 21.87
CA LEU A 425 20.31 -2.04 21.83
C LEU A 425 19.96 -2.47 23.25
N LEU A 426 18.71 -2.24 23.66
CA LEU A 426 18.19 -2.57 24.99
C LEU A 426 17.25 -3.78 24.90
N ILE A 427 17.50 -4.79 25.73
CA ILE A 427 16.59 -5.93 25.89
C ILE A 427 16.24 -6.15 27.35
N ARG A 428 15.03 -6.65 27.60
CA ARG A 428 14.59 -7.03 28.95
C ARG A 428 15.09 -8.42 29.37
N GLY A 429 15.30 -9.31 28.40
CA GLY A 429 15.84 -10.65 28.64
C GLY A 429 17.33 -10.64 28.92
N HIS A 430 17.89 -11.82 29.19
CA HIS A 430 19.31 -11.97 29.46
C HIS A 430 20.14 -12.09 28.17
N ARG A 431 19.55 -12.64 27.10
CA ARG A 431 20.26 -12.93 25.86
C ARG A 431 19.37 -12.74 24.62
N LEU A 432 19.98 -12.54 23.45
CA LEU A 432 19.24 -12.36 22.19
C LEU A 432 18.69 -13.69 21.64
N GLU A 433 19.34 -14.80 21.95
CA GLU A 433 19.05 -16.17 21.48
C GLU A 433 17.66 -16.66 21.90
N GLU A 434 17.05 -16.05 22.91
CA GLU A 434 15.70 -16.39 23.38
C GLU A 434 14.64 -16.15 22.29
N HIS A 435 14.81 -15.10 21.47
CA HIS A 435 13.77 -14.63 20.56
C HIS A 435 14.28 -14.17 19.18
N MET A 436 15.60 -14.07 18.97
CA MET A 436 16.21 -13.61 17.72
C MET A 436 16.86 -14.76 16.95
N SER A 437 16.75 -14.74 15.64
CA SER A 437 17.40 -15.71 14.75
C SER A 437 18.92 -15.53 14.73
N GLN A 438 19.65 -16.65 14.70
CA GLN A 438 21.11 -16.70 14.81
C GLN A 438 21.84 -15.74 13.86
N TYR A 439 21.43 -15.67 12.59
CA TYR A 439 22.10 -14.80 11.60
C TYR A 439 22.06 -13.30 11.98
N LEU A 440 21.00 -12.84 12.66
CA LEU A 440 20.91 -11.46 13.14
C LEU A 440 21.82 -11.25 14.34
N ILE A 441 21.89 -12.23 15.24
CA ILE A 441 22.80 -12.20 16.40
C ILE A 441 24.25 -12.11 15.91
N ASP A 442 24.63 -12.93 14.93
CA ASP A 442 25.97 -12.93 14.35
C ASP A 442 26.29 -11.57 13.69
N ARG A 443 25.34 -11.00 12.95
CA ARG A 443 25.50 -9.66 12.36
C ARG A 443 25.64 -8.58 13.42
N ILE A 444 24.77 -8.56 14.42
CA ILE A 444 24.81 -7.57 15.51
C ILE A 444 26.13 -7.65 16.27
N THR A 445 26.59 -8.86 16.58
CA THR A 445 27.88 -9.08 17.26
C THR A 445 29.06 -8.59 16.44
N GLY A 446 28.96 -8.64 15.10
CA GLY A 446 29.99 -8.13 14.19
C GLY A 446 30.00 -6.62 13.98
N LEU A 447 29.03 -5.86 14.51
CA LEU A 447 28.95 -4.41 14.34
C LEU A 447 29.69 -3.67 15.46
N ALA A 448 30.72 -2.90 15.10
CA ALA A 448 31.53 -2.16 16.06
C ALA A 448 30.81 -0.96 16.71
N ASN A 449 29.72 -0.48 16.09
CA ASN A 449 28.94 0.68 16.55
C ASN A 449 27.62 0.30 17.22
N VAL A 450 27.51 -0.93 17.75
CA VAL A 450 26.34 -1.40 18.48
C VAL A 450 26.75 -1.87 19.87
N THR A 451 26.06 -1.36 20.90
CA THR A 451 26.24 -1.83 22.28
C THR A 451 24.96 -2.48 22.79
N LEU A 452 25.06 -3.73 23.26
CA LEU A 452 23.95 -4.47 23.85
C LEU A 452 23.85 -4.22 25.36
N TYR A 453 22.67 -3.82 25.82
CA TYR A 453 22.29 -3.66 27.21
C TYR A 453 21.20 -4.69 27.54
N THR A 454 21.57 -5.71 28.30
CA THR A 454 20.64 -6.76 28.77
C THR A 454 19.94 -6.31 30.05
N GLU A 455 18.81 -6.94 30.37
CA GLU A 455 18.04 -6.67 31.59
C GLU A 455 17.76 -5.18 31.82
N THR A 456 17.53 -4.44 30.73
CA THR A 456 17.39 -2.98 30.75
C THR A 456 15.99 -2.59 30.27
N GLU A 457 15.32 -1.77 31.07
CA GLU A 457 13.95 -1.30 30.82
C GLU A 457 13.88 0.23 30.80
N VAL A 458 13.20 0.79 29.81
CA VAL A 458 12.94 2.23 29.73
C VAL A 458 11.83 2.61 30.70
N VAL A 459 12.06 3.62 31.55
CA VAL A 459 11.12 4.05 32.60
C VAL A 459 10.48 5.40 32.31
N SER A 460 11.23 6.34 31.72
CA SER A 460 10.72 7.68 31.39
C SER A 460 11.51 8.32 30.26
N LEU A 461 10.89 9.29 29.60
CA LEU A 461 11.47 10.07 28.52
C LEU A 461 11.44 11.56 28.87
N THR A 462 12.55 12.24 28.59
CA THR A 462 12.68 13.69 28.78
C THR A 462 12.66 14.37 27.42
N ASP A 463 12.00 15.53 27.32
CA ASP A 463 11.90 16.34 26.12
C ASP A 463 12.44 17.77 26.29
N ASP A 464 12.83 18.37 25.17
CA ASP A 464 13.16 19.79 25.03
C ASP A 464 12.35 20.42 23.87
N SER A 465 12.72 21.65 23.45
CA SER A 465 12.05 22.34 22.34
C SER A 465 12.11 21.58 21.01
N ALA A 466 13.14 20.75 20.80
CA ALA A 466 13.35 19.99 19.57
C ALA A 466 12.72 18.59 19.60
N GLY A 467 12.36 18.05 20.78
CA GLY A 467 11.74 16.73 20.94
C GLY A 467 12.43 15.92 22.03
N LEU A 468 12.57 14.60 21.82
CA LEU A 468 13.27 13.72 22.76
C LEU A 468 14.71 14.23 23.01
N SER A 469 15.09 14.31 24.28
CA SER A 469 16.43 14.71 24.72
C SER A 469 17.13 13.63 25.54
N GLU A 470 16.38 12.82 26.28
CA GLU A 470 16.95 11.77 27.12
C GLU A 470 16.01 10.57 27.26
N VAL A 471 16.60 9.36 27.23
CA VAL A 471 15.93 8.10 27.56
C VAL A 471 16.44 7.61 28.91
N ASN A 472 15.55 7.55 29.90
CA ASN A 472 15.87 7.10 31.24
C ASN A 472 15.49 5.63 31.42
N CYS A 473 16.43 4.84 31.93
CA CYS A 473 16.30 3.39 32.03
C CYS A 473 16.64 2.89 33.43
N LYS A 474 16.11 1.72 33.76
CA LYS A 474 16.53 0.89 34.87
C LYS A 474 17.30 -0.31 34.32
N GLY A 475 18.55 -0.45 34.73
CA GLY A 475 19.41 -1.59 34.38
C GLY A 475 19.74 -2.45 35.60
N PRO A 476 20.49 -3.56 35.40
CA PRO A 476 20.82 -4.50 36.47
C PRO A 476 21.73 -3.89 37.55
N ARG A 477 22.46 -2.83 37.21
CA ARG A 477 23.39 -2.11 38.11
C ARG A 477 22.81 -0.82 38.70
N GLY A 478 21.52 -0.54 38.45
CA GLY A 478 20.86 0.70 38.85
C GLY A 478 20.39 1.54 37.67
N PRO A 479 19.96 2.79 37.92
CA PRO A 479 19.52 3.73 36.89
C PRO A 479 20.63 4.07 35.89
N LEU A 480 20.27 4.25 34.62
CA LEU A 480 21.14 4.76 33.57
C LEU A 480 20.32 5.62 32.60
N SER A 481 20.96 6.58 31.94
CA SER A 481 20.31 7.44 30.94
C SER A 481 21.14 7.57 29.67
N PHE A 482 20.44 7.84 28.56
CA PHE A 482 21.03 8.04 27.24
C PHE A 482 20.59 9.40 26.70
N SER A 483 21.55 10.30 26.44
CA SER A 483 21.30 11.60 25.82
C SER A 483 21.16 11.43 24.30
N VAL A 484 19.99 11.02 23.84
CA VAL A 484 19.72 10.73 22.43
C VAL A 484 18.49 11.47 21.91
N ARG A 485 18.47 11.71 20.60
CA ARG A 485 17.32 12.33 19.92
C ARG A 485 16.29 11.33 19.43
N HIS A 486 16.67 10.05 19.33
CA HIS A 486 15.84 9.03 18.70
C HIS A 486 15.79 7.73 19.51
N LEU A 487 14.57 7.27 19.76
CA LEU A 487 14.22 6.02 20.42
C LEU A 487 13.33 5.17 19.51
N PHE A 488 13.70 3.92 19.31
CA PHE A 488 12.94 2.94 18.51
C PHE A 488 12.40 1.82 19.40
N LEU A 489 11.08 1.64 19.46
CA LEU A 489 10.41 0.65 20.30
C LEU A 489 9.88 -0.53 19.48
N PHE A 490 10.37 -1.73 19.78
CA PHE A 490 9.90 -3.01 19.24
C PHE A 490 9.32 -3.89 20.36
N THR A 491 8.30 -3.36 21.04
CA THR A 491 7.72 -3.93 22.28
C THR A 491 6.47 -4.77 22.01
N GLY A 492 6.63 -6.04 21.62
CA GLY A 492 5.52 -7.00 21.50
C GLY A 492 4.40 -6.57 20.53
N ALA A 493 3.32 -7.36 20.45
CA ALA A 493 2.21 -7.09 19.54
C ALA A 493 0.85 -7.28 20.23
N GLN A 494 -0.08 -6.36 19.98
CA GLN A 494 -1.48 -6.40 20.36
C GLN A 494 -2.33 -6.65 19.10
N PRO A 495 -3.14 -7.72 19.04
CA PRO A 495 -3.92 -8.05 17.86
C PRO A 495 -5.01 -7.00 17.59
N ASN A 496 -5.29 -6.75 16.31
CA ASN A 496 -6.30 -5.78 15.89
C ASN A 496 -7.69 -6.43 15.83
N THR A 497 -8.28 -6.69 17.01
CA THR A 497 -9.53 -7.46 17.17
C THR A 497 -10.70 -6.68 17.74
N ARG A 498 -10.53 -5.38 18.04
CA ARG A 498 -11.58 -4.54 18.63
C ARG A 498 -12.90 -4.51 17.83
N TRP A 499 -12.82 -4.56 16.50
CA TRP A 499 -13.98 -4.60 15.61
C TRP A 499 -14.78 -5.91 15.66
N LEU A 500 -14.33 -6.88 16.47
CA LEU A 500 -15.01 -8.16 16.68
C LEU A 500 -15.80 -8.19 18.00
N GLU A 501 -15.80 -7.11 18.79
CA GLU A 501 -16.44 -7.06 20.12
C GLU A 501 -17.94 -7.41 20.09
N ASP A 502 -18.64 -7.04 19.02
CA ASP A 502 -20.06 -7.34 18.82
C ASP A 502 -20.31 -8.69 18.11
N CYS A 503 -19.24 -9.40 17.72
CA CYS A 503 -19.31 -10.73 17.11
C CYS A 503 -18.94 -11.80 18.14
N SER A 504 -19.56 -12.98 18.05
CA SER A 504 -19.26 -14.14 18.90
C SER A 504 -17.90 -14.81 18.64
N VAL A 505 -16.92 -14.10 18.07
CA VAL A 505 -15.55 -14.59 17.84
C VAL A 505 -14.77 -14.58 19.16
N THR A 506 -14.31 -15.76 19.58
CA THR A 506 -13.55 -15.91 20.82
C THR A 506 -12.07 -15.56 20.66
N THR A 507 -11.52 -14.89 21.67
CA THR A 507 -10.09 -14.55 21.74
C THR A 507 -9.43 -15.10 23.01
N ASP A 508 -8.10 -15.22 23.00
CA ASP A 508 -7.33 -15.53 24.21
C ASP A 508 -7.29 -14.33 25.18
N ALA A 509 -6.68 -14.50 26.35
CA ALA A 509 -6.56 -13.43 27.35
C ALA A 509 -5.76 -12.19 26.87
N LYS A 510 -5.04 -12.30 25.74
CA LYS A 510 -4.27 -11.22 25.12
C LYS A 510 -4.98 -10.65 23.89
N GLY A 511 -6.19 -11.12 23.59
CA GLY A 511 -7.04 -10.67 22.48
C GLY A 511 -6.75 -11.33 21.13
N PHE A 512 -5.92 -12.36 21.05
CA PHE A 512 -5.63 -13.07 19.79
C PHE A 512 -6.77 -14.02 19.44
N VAL A 513 -7.17 -14.08 18.17
CA VAL A 513 -8.31 -14.89 17.74
C VAL A 513 -7.98 -16.38 17.83
N LEU A 514 -8.82 -17.12 18.55
CA LEU A 514 -8.73 -18.58 18.63
C LEU A 514 -9.27 -19.20 17.33
N THR A 515 -8.66 -20.30 16.88
CA THR A 515 -9.12 -21.06 15.70
C THR A 515 -9.06 -22.56 15.94
N GLY A 516 -9.76 -23.33 15.10
CA GLY A 516 -9.75 -24.79 15.12
C GLY A 516 -10.15 -25.36 16.48
N ALA A 517 -9.44 -26.37 16.95
CA ALA A 517 -9.72 -27.06 18.21
C ALA A 517 -9.73 -26.12 19.44
N GLU A 518 -8.93 -25.04 19.42
CA GLU A 518 -8.90 -24.06 20.51
C GLU A 518 -10.18 -23.20 20.54
N ALA A 519 -10.75 -22.88 19.38
CA ALA A 519 -12.00 -22.13 19.28
C ALA A 519 -13.26 -23.01 19.43
N ARG A 520 -13.14 -24.29 19.06
CA ARG A 520 -14.23 -25.26 19.10
C ARG A 520 -13.77 -26.56 19.77
N PRO A 521 -13.63 -26.58 21.11
CA PRO A 521 -13.21 -27.77 21.83
C PRO A 521 -14.14 -28.96 21.55
N GLY A 522 -13.56 -30.10 21.19
CA GLY A 522 -14.31 -31.32 20.82
C GLY A 522 -14.79 -31.37 19.37
N TYR A 523 -14.53 -30.33 18.57
CA TYR A 523 -14.76 -30.28 17.13
C TYR A 523 -13.41 -30.27 16.41
N ASP A 524 -12.81 -31.46 16.23
CA ASP A 524 -11.61 -31.64 15.42
C ASP A 524 -11.93 -32.52 14.21
N ASP A 525 -12.20 -31.88 13.08
CA ASP A 525 -12.39 -32.57 11.81
C ASP A 525 -11.12 -32.56 10.93
N GLY A 526 -10.02 -31.96 11.40
CA GLY A 526 -8.78 -31.78 10.63
C GLY A 526 -8.90 -30.89 9.39
N THR A 527 -10.09 -30.38 9.07
CA THR A 527 -10.41 -29.64 7.83
C THR A 527 -10.68 -28.15 8.06
N HIS A 528 -11.10 -27.74 9.26
CA HIS A 528 -11.43 -26.35 9.62
C HIS A 528 -10.46 -25.73 10.64
N THR A 529 -9.15 -25.98 10.47
CA THR A 529 -8.12 -25.58 11.45
C THR A 529 -7.93 -24.06 11.61
N LEU A 530 -8.38 -23.26 10.65
CA LEU A 530 -8.29 -21.79 10.64
C LEU A 530 -9.64 -21.12 10.93
N GLU A 531 -10.71 -21.90 11.10
CA GLU A 531 -12.04 -21.40 11.40
C GLU A 531 -12.13 -20.98 12.87
N THR A 532 -12.86 -19.89 13.14
CA THR A 532 -13.07 -19.34 14.48
C THR A 532 -14.25 -20.01 15.19
N SER A 533 -14.66 -19.50 16.35
CA SER A 533 -15.89 -19.93 17.03
C SER A 533 -17.17 -19.64 16.22
N VAL A 534 -17.10 -18.81 15.18
CA VAL A 534 -18.24 -18.47 14.30
C VAL A 534 -18.10 -19.19 12.95
N ASN A 535 -19.18 -19.82 12.47
CA ASN A 535 -19.15 -20.59 11.23
C ASN A 535 -18.96 -19.72 9.98
N GLY A 536 -18.00 -20.09 9.14
CA GLY A 536 -17.62 -19.32 7.95
C GLY A 536 -16.80 -18.06 8.26
N VAL A 537 -16.37 -17.86 9.51
CA VAL A 537 -15.41 -16.82 9.90
C VAL A 537 -14.08 -17.47 10.22
N PHE A 538 -13.03 -17.07 9.53
CA PHE A 538 -11.67 -17.59 9.66
C PHE A 538 -10.72 -16.53 10.20
N ALA A 539 -9.59 -16.93 10.78
CA ALA A 539 -8.51 -16.01 11.13
C ALA A 539 -7.15 -16.53 10.64
N ILE A 540 -6.31 -15.64 10.13
CA ILE A 540 -5.00 -15.96 9.56
C ILE A 540 -3.95 -14.90 9.91
N GLY A 541 -2.70 -15.31 9.94
CA GLY A 541 -1.57 -14.41 10.20
C GLY A 541 -1.50 -13.96 11.66
N GLU A 542 -0.89 -12.80 11.90
CA GLU A 542 -0.49 -12.40 13.25
C GLU A 542 -1.63 -12.16 14.24
N VAL A 543 -2.86 -11.92 13.74
CA VAL A 543 -4.06 -11.77 14.60
C VAL A 543 -4.46 -13.08 15.27
N ARG A 544 -4.05 -14.22 14.69
CA ARG A 544 -4.39 -15.56 15.13
C ARG A 544 -3.52 -16.02 16.29
N TYR A 545 -4.14 -16.62 17.29
CA TYR A 545 -3.47 -17.27 18.41
C TYR A 545 -2.57 -18.41 17.92
N GLY A 546 -1.37 -18.52 18.49
CA GLY A 546 -0.41 -19.57 18.12
C GLY A 546 0.20 -19.45 16.72
N SER A 547 0.00 -18.33 16.01
CA SER A 547 0.68 -18.08 14.73
C SER A 547 2.19 -17.94 14.89
N ILE A 548 2.94 -18.32 13.84
CA ILE A 548 4.42 -18.35 13.85
C ILE A 548 5.04 -16.94 13.75
N LYS A 549 4.22 -15.89 13.52
CA LYS A 549 4.63 -14.47 13.41
C LYS A 549 5.81 -14.24 12.45
N ARG A 550 5.72 -14.87 11.27
CA ARG A 550 6.66 -14.74 10.16
C ARG A 550 5.90 -14.47 8.87
N VAL A 551 6.48 -13.65 8.00
CA VAL A 551 5.88 -13.28 6.71
C VAL A 551 5.57 -14.52 5.85
N SER A 552 6.48 -15.48 5.76
CA SER A 552 6.28 -16.72 4.98
C SER A 552 5.16 -17.60 5.56
N ALA A 553 5.10 -17.74 6.89
CA ALA A 553 4.03 -18.49 7.55
C ALA A 553 2.67 -17.81 7.37
N ALA A 554 2.61 -16.47 7.48
CA ALA A 554 1.42 -15.69 7.23
C ALA A 554 0.90 -15.87 5.79
N VAL A 555 1.79 -15.84 4.80
CA VAL A 555 1.45 -16.14 3.40
C VAL A 555 0.93 -17.58 3.24
N GLY A 556 1.57 -18.54 3.91
CA GLY A 556 1.14 -19.94 3.92
C GLY A 556 -0.28 -20.13 4.49
N GLU A 557 -0.60 -19.49 5.62
CA GLU A 557 -1.95 -19.51 6.19
C GLU A 557 -2.97 -18.85 5.23
N GLY A 558 -2.59 -17.74 4.59
CA GLY A 558 -3.43 -17.09 3.58
C GLY A 558 -3.73 -17.97 2.38
N ALA A 559 -2.78 -18.77 1.90
CA ALA A 559 -3.06 -19.76 0.86
C ALA A 559 -3.93 -20.91 1.39
N ALA A 560 -3.63 -21.42 2.58
CA ALA A 560 -4.28 -22.60 3.15
C ALA A 560 -5.76 -22.39 3.50
N VAL A 561 -6.17 -21.17 3.90
CA VAL A 561 -7.56 -20.89 4.30
C VAL A 561 -8.55 -21.06 3.13
N VAL A 562 -8.09 -20.91 1.88
CA VAL A 562 -8.95 -20.95 0.69
C VAL A 562 -9.64 -22.31 0.51
N ALA A 563 -8.95 -23.41 0.83
CA ALA A 563 -9.56 -24.74 0.83
C ALA A 563 -10.72 -24.86 1.83
N GLN A 564 -10.60 -24.24 3.01
CA GLN A 564 -11.64 -24.25 4.05
C GLN A 564 -12.82 -23.35 3.65
N ILE A 565 -12.55 -22.22 2.99
CA ILE A 565 -13.59 -21.36 2.39
C ILE A 565 -14.41 -22.17 1.39
N HIS A 566 -13.78 -22.91 0.48
CA HIS A 566 -14.49 -23.78 -0.46
C HIS A 566 -15.35 -24.84 0.23
N GLY A 567 -14.86 -25.43 1.32
CA GLY A 567 -15.64 -26.37 2.15
C GLY A 567 -16.93 -25.74 2.64
N VAL A 568 -16.84 -24.60 3.33
CA VAL A 568 -18.01 -23.89 3.88
C VAL A 568 -18.98 -23.44 2.76
N LEU A 569 -18.48 -22.93 1.65
CA LEU A 569 -19.32 -22.54 0.51
C LEU A 569 -20.06 -23.76 -0.09
N GLY A 570 -19.38 -24.90 -0.17
CA GLY A 570 -19.97 -26.17 -0.61
C GLY A 570 -21.11 -26.62 0.30
N GLU A 571 -20.90 -26.60 1.61
CA GLU A 571 -21.93 -26.94 2.60
C GLU A 571 -23.15 -26.04 2.51
N ARG A 572 -22.93 -24.72 2.38
CA ARG A 572 -24.02 -23.74 2.25
C ARG A 572 -24.82 -23.95 0.97
N ARG A 573 -24.17 -24.22 -0.15
CA ARG A 573 -24.83 -24.56 -1.42
C ARG A 573 -25.63 -25.86 -1.31
N ALA A 574 -25.14 -26.85 -0.56
CA ALA A 574 -25.87 -28.09 -0.32
C ALA A 574 -27.12 -27.87 0.55
N ARG A 575 -27.01 -27.08 1.63
CA ARG A 575 -28.16 -26.71 2.49
C ARG A 575 -29.22 -25.90 1.74
N ALA A 576 -28.79 -24.95 0.90
CA ALA A 576 -29.70 -24.13 0.10
C ALA A 576 -30.45 -24.93 -0.99
N LYS A 577 -29.94 -26.10 -1.41
CA LYS A 577 -30.64 -27.02 -2.31
C LYS A 577 -31.59 -27.98 -1.60
N ALA A 578 -31.38 -28.19 -0.30
CA ALA A 578 -32.18 -29.12 0.51
C ALA A 578 -33.43 -28.45 1.11
N ASN A 579 -33.40 -27.13 1.26
CA ASN A 579 -34.54 -26.26 1.59
C ASN A 579 -35.20 -25.77 0.30
#